data_AF-A0A955DSQ9-F1
#
_entry.id   AF-A0A955DSQ9-F1
#
_cell.length_a   1.000
_cell.length_b   1.000
_cell.length_c   1.000
_cell.angle_alpha   90.00
_cell.angle_beta   90.00
_cell.angle_gamma   90.00
#
_symmetry.space_group_name_H-M   'P 1'
#
loop_
_entity.id
_entity.type
_entity.pdbx_description
1 polymer ?
#
loop_
_entity_poly.entity_id
_entity_poly.type
_entity_poly.pdbx_seq_one_letter_code
_entity_poly.pdbx_strand_id
1 'polypeptide(L)'
;AEVFQLAAGHGKQGKRSISKDLKGRILFSDDSTYEAITGRVESGSIFKATTLSEAFDFNAYRTLYGARALMLFVIDSEKRLQVITSDRKPAPVAGDVIVSLVNPDELFMG
;
A
#
# COMPACT_ATOMS: atom_id res chain seq x y z
N ALA A 1 -18.19 11.23 1.76
CA ALA A 1 -17.49 10.59 0.63
C ALA A 1 -16.00 10.79 0.86
N GLU A 2 -15.23 9.71 1.05
CA GLU A 2 -13.77 9.81 1.08
C GLU A 2 -13.25 9.67 -0.35
N VAL A 3 -12.52 10.68 -0.83
CA VAL A 3 -11.91 10.69 -2.16
C VAL A 3 -10.44 10.30 -2.01
N PHE A 4 -10.01 9.25 -2.72
CA PHE A 4 -8.64 8.75 -2.73
C PHE A 4 -7.98 9.06 -4.09
N GLN A 5 -6.71 9.47 -4.08
CA GLN A 5 -5.98 9.84 -5.30
C GLN A 5 -4.56 9.24 -5.28
N LEU A 6 -4.11 8.72 -6.42
CA LEU A 6 -2.72 8.33 -6.64
C LEU A 6 -1.83 9.58 -6.79
N ALA A 7 -0.54 9.46 -6.47
CA ALA A 7 0.40 10.55 -6.70
C ALA A 7 0.49 10.91 -8.21
N ALA A 8 0.57 12.20 -8.54
CA ALA A 8 0.68 12.64 -9.92
C ALA A 8 2.09 12.36 -10.48
N GLY A 9 2.16 11.72 -11.66
CA GLY A 9 3.41 11.48 -12.37
C GLY A 9 4.16 12.77 -12.75
N HIS A 10 5.48 12.67 -12.92
CA HIS A 10 6.40 13.80 -13.15
C HIS A 10 6.04 14.64 -14.40
N GLY A 11 5.23 15.66 -14.19
CA GLY A 11 5.01 16.77 -15.11
C GLY A 11 5.05 18.08 -14.34
N LYS A 12 6.11 18.88 -14.51
CA LYS A 12 6.14 20.26 -14.00
C LYS A 12 4.98 21.03 -14.63
N GLN A 13 3.98 21.43 -13.85
CA GLN A 13 3.47 22.82 -13.79
C GLN A 13 2.22 22.95 -12.91
N GLY A 14 2.17 24.09 -12.22
CA GLY A 14 0.92 24.68 -11.78
C GLY A 14 0.63 24.45 -10.31
N LYS A 15 1.00 25.44 -9.50
CA LYS A 15 0.47 25.71 -8.17
C LYS A 15 -1.05 25.96 -8.31
N ARG A 16 -1.84 24.91 -8.52
CA ARG A 16 -3.30 25.02 -8.56
C ARG A 16 -3.74 24.98 -7.12
N SER A 17 -4.04 26.16 -6.58
CA SER A 17 -4.66 26.36 -5.28
C SER A 17 -6.01 25.64 -5.26
N ILE A 18 -5.99 24.38 -4.86
CA ILE A 18 -7.20 23.62 -4.57
C ILE A 18 -7.27 23.52 -3.05
N SER A 19 -8.43 23.93 -2.53
CA SER A 19 -8.73 24.20 -1.13
C SER A 19 -8.21 23.13 -0.17
N LYS A 20 -7.74 23.57 1.01
CA LYS A 20 -7.07 22.73 2.02
C LYS A 20 -7.89 21.53 2.50
N ASP A 21 -9.21 21.56 2.32
CA ASP A 21 -10.16 20.52 2.74
C ASP A 21 -10.39 19.42 1.68
N LEU A 22 -9.82 19.57 0.48
CA LEU A 22 -9.91 18.61 -0.64
C LEU A 22 -8.55 17.95 -0.93
N LYS A 23 -7.69 17.80 0.09
CA LYS A 23 -6.45 17.02 -0.03
C LYS A 23 -6.80 15.54 -0.05
N GLY A 24 -7.05 15.01 -1.24
CA GLY A 24 -7.13 13.56 -1.46
C GLY A 24 -5.91 12.91 -0.84
N ARG A 25 -6.13 11.98 0.10
CA ARG A 25 -5.05 11.28 0.78
C ARG A 25 -4.22 10.54 -0.27
N ILE A 26 -2.91 10.72 -0.26
CA ILE A 26 -2.00 10.00 -1.17
C ILE A 26 -2.04 8.53 -0.78
N LEU A 27 -2.41 7.69 -1.75
CA LEU A 27 -2.51 6.25 -1.56
C LEU A 27 -1.14 5.59 -1.42
N PHE A 28 -1.04 4.67 -0.46
CA PHE A 28 0.06 3.71 -0.21
C PHE A 28 1.43 4.32 0.12
N SER A 29 2.00 5.15 -0.76
CA SER A 29 3.24 5.89 -0.54
C SER A 29 3.30 7.13 -1.43
N ASP A 30 4.16 8.09 -1.11
CA ASP A 30 4.33 9.32 -1.89
C ASP A 30 4.80 9.07 -3.34
N ASP A 31 5.38 7.89 -3.60
CA ASP A 31 5.87 7.45 -4.92
C ASP A 31 4.89 6.49 -5.65
N SER A 32 3.71 6.22 -5.07
CA SER A 32 2.71 5.33 -5.64
C SER A 32 1.86 6.03 -6.71
N THR A 33 2.49 6.43 -7.82
CA THR A 33 1.77 6.90 -9.00
C THR A 33 1.10 5.72 -9.72
N TYR A 34 0.17 6.02 -10.63
CA TYR A 34 -0.44 4.98 -11.47
C TYR A 34 0.63 4.21 -12.26
N GLU A 35 1.57 4.92 -12.87
CA GLU A 35 2.67 4.34 -13.64
C GLU A 35 3.56 3.44 -12.79
N ALA A 36 3.84 3.82 -11.54
CA ALA A 36 4.64 3.01 -10.62
C ALA A 36 3.95 1.69 -10.25
N ILE A 37 2.63 1.73 -10.02
CA ILE A 37 1.84 0.51 -9.71
C ILE A 37 1.74 -0.37 -10.94
N THR A 38 1.40 0.19 -12.10
CA THR A 38 1.31 -0.56 -13.36
C THR A 38 2.66 -1.17 -13.73
N GLY A 39 3.76 -0.43 -13.62
CA GLY A 39 5.10 -0.93 -13.88
C GLY A 39 5.49 -2.11 -12.98
N ARG A 40 5.10 -2.10 -11.70
CA ARG A 40 5.29 -3.25 -10.80
C ARG A 40 4.53 -4.49 -11.26
N VAL A 41 3.28 -4.32 -11.70
CA VAL A 41 2.47 -5.44 -12.22
C VAL A 41 3.07 -6.00 -13.52
N GLU A 42 3.47 -5.12 -14.44
CA GLU A 42 4.13 -5.50 -15.69
C GLU A 42 5.48 -6.19 -15.46
N SER A 43 6.19 -5.83 -14.39
CA SER A 43 7.45 -6.48 -13.98
C SER A 43 7.25 -7.79 -13.22
N GLY A 44 6.03 -8.35 -13.19
CA GLY A 44 5.76 -9.64 -12.57
C GLY A 44 5.34 -9.60 -11.10
N SER A 45 5.08 -8.42 -10.53
CA SER A 45 4.53 -8.34 -9.17
C SER A 45 3.10 -8.87 -9.13
N ILE A 46 2.76 -9.56 -8.05
CA ILE A 46 1.44 -10.16 -7.81
C ILE A 46 0.78 -9.55 -6.58
N PHE A 47 -0.56 -9.56 -6.59
CA PHE A 47 -1.33 -9.26 -5.39
C PHE A 47 -1.29 -10.46 -4.45
N LYS A 48 -0.94 -10.21 -3.19
CA LYS A 48 -0.89 -11.22 -2.13
C LYS A 48 -1.73 -10.77 -0.94
N ALA A 49 -2.64 -11.65 -0.52
CA ALA A 49 -3.35 -11.52 0.74
C ALA A 49 -2.62 -12.36 1.80
N THR A 50 -2.21 -11.71 2.90
CA THR A 50 -1.47 -12.35 3.99
C THR A 50 -2.24 -12.18 5.29
N THR A 51 -2.74 -13.29 5.82
CA THR A 51 -3.40 -13.30 7.13
C THR A 51 -2.35 -13.27 8.23
N LEU A 52 -2.47 -12.33 9.15
CA LEU A 52 -1.62 -12.28 10.34
C LEU A 52 -2.14 -13.26 11.40
N SER A 53 -1.21 -13.84 12.14
CA SER A 53 -1.50 -14.71 13.28
C SER A 53 -0.61 -14.34 14.47
N GLU A 54 -0.82 -14.96 15.62
CA GLU A 54 0.08 -14.79 16.77
C GLU A 54 1.51 -15.25 16.45
N ALA A 55 1.66 -16.28 15.61
CA ALA A 55 2.96 -16.82 15.19
C ALA A 55 3.58 -16.06 14.00
N PHE A 56 2.77 -15.38 13.20
CA PHE A 56 3.19 -14.56 12.07
C PHE A 56 2.57 -13.17 12.19
N ASP A 57 3.17 -12.37 13.07
CA ASP A 57 2.70 -11.04 13.40
C ASP A 57 3.10 -9.99 12.35
N PHE A 58 2.69 -8.74 12.56
CA PHE A 58 3.02 -7.65 11.64
C PHE A 58 4.53 -7.39 11.57
N ASN A 59 5.29 -7.69 12.62
CA ASN A 59 6.73 -7.51 12.59
C ASN A 59 7.39 -8.57 11.69
N ALA A 60 6.98 -9.83 11.81
CA ALA A 60 7.40 -10.92 10.94
C ALA A 60 7.03 -10.63 9.47
N TYR A 61 5.83 -10.10 9.22
CA TYR A 61 5.42 -9.64 7.89
C TYR A 61 6.39 -8.58 7.34
N ARG A 62 6.73 -7.54 8.13
CA ARG A 62 7.67 -6.49 7.70
C ARG A 62 9.08 -7.01 7.51
N THR A 63 9.52 -8.01 8.26
CA THR A 63 10.84 -8.63 8.05
C THR A 63 10.88 -9.41 6.74
N LEU A 64 9.82 -10.17 6.44
CA LEU A 64 9.75 -10.99 5.24
C LEU A 64 9.53 -10.17 3.96
N TYR A 65 8.58 -9.24 4.01
CA TYR A 65 8.11 -8.49 2.84
C TYR A 65 8.65 -7.07 2.81
N GLY A 66 8.63 -6.37 3.95
CA GLY A 66 9.25 -5.07 4.18
C GLY A 66 9.22 -4.09 3.00
N ALA A 67 10.39 -3.54 2.67
CA ALA A 67 10.55 -2.59 1.58
C ALA A 67 10.23 -3.15 0.18
N ARG A 68 10.11 -4.47 0.03
CA ARG A 68 9.82 -5.17 -1.24
C ARG A 68 8.32 -5.26 -1.52
N ALA A 69 7.48 -5.09 -0.49
CA ALA A 69 6.03 -5.07 -0.63
C ALA A 69 5.46 -3.66 -0.60
N LEU A 70 4.58 -3.37 -1.55
CA LEU A 70 3.69 -2.22 -1.49
C LEU A 70 2.40 -2.65 -0.80
N MET A 71 2.23 -2.32 0.48
CA MET A 71 0.99 -2.59 1.19
C MET A 71 -0.13 -1.67 0.69
N LEU A 72 -1.27 -2.26 0.34
CA LEU A 72 -2.39 -1.54 -0.25
C LEU A 72 -3.55 -1.40 0.73
N PHE A 73 -3.94 -2.52 1.33
CA PHE A 73 -5.11 -2.59 2.19
C PHE A 73 -4.88 -3.45 3.43
N VAL A 74 -5.67 -3.18 4.46
CA VAL A 74 -5.88 -4.08 5.59
C VAL A 74 -7.36 -4.43 5.65
N ILE A 75 -7.69 -5.71 5.70
CA ILE A 75 -9.05 -6.19 5.96
C ILE A 75 -9.08 -6.68 7.41
N ASP A 76 -9.86 -6.04 8.25
CA ASP A 76 -9.96 -6.43 9.66
C ASP A 76 -10.85 -7.67 9.87
N SER A 77 -10.92 -8.13 11.12
CA SER A 77 -11.75 -9.27 11.53
C SER A 77 -13.25 -9.10 11.25
N GLU A 78 -13.74 -7.86 11.16
CA GLU A 78 -15.12 -7.51 10.78
C GLU A 78 -15.31 -7.39 9.25
N LYS A 79 -14.30 -7.78 8.46
CA LYS A 79 -14.29 -7.67 6.98
C LYS A 79 -14.36 -6.25 6.47
N ARG A 80 -13.95 -5.26 7.28
CA ARG A 80 -13.88 -3.87 6.85
C ARG A 80 -12.55 -3.62 6.14
N LEU A 81 -12.64 -3.14 4.91
CA LEU A 81 -11.48 -2.76 4.10
C LEU A 81 -10.98 -1.38 4.53
N GLN A 82 -9.72 -1.31 4.93
CA GLN A 82 -9.02 -0.07 5.22
C GLN A 82 -7.96 0.16 4.16
N VAL A 83 -7.98 1.34 3.56
CA VAL A 83 -6.98 1.77 2.57
C VAL A 83 -5.77 2.37 3.29
N ILE A 84 -4.57 1.94 2.89
CA ILE A 84 -3.32 2.49 3.43
C ILE A 84 -3.01 3.79 2.69
N THR A 85 -2.72 4.84 3.46
CA THR A 85 -2.37 6.17 2.96
C THR A 85 -1.03 6.59 3.54
N SER A 86 -0.31 7.48 2.86
CA SER A 86 1.05 7.87 3.29
C SER A 86 1.08 8.56 4.67
N ASP A 87 -0.03 9.17 5.09
CA ASP A 87 -0.21 9.84 6.38
C ASP A 87 -0.72 8.91 7.51
N ARG A 88 -1.13 7.67 7.20
CA ARG A 88 -1.66 6.73 8.18
C ARG A 88 -0.83 5.45 8.22
N LYS A 89 0.01 5.33 9.25
CA LYS A 89 0.78 4.10 9.49
C LYS A 89 -0.17 2.95 9.86
N PRO A 90 -0.17 1.83 9.11
CA PRO A 90 -1.00 0.68 9.44
C PRO A 90 -0.47 0.00 10.71
N ALA A 91 -1.39 -0.45 11.58
CA ALA A 91 -1.08 -1.24 12.77
C ALA A 91 -1.98 -2.50 12.83
N PRO A 92 -1.89 -3.38 11.82
CA PRO A 92 -2.71 -4.59 11.74
C PRO A 92 -2.30 -5.57 12.84
N VAL A 93 -3.29 -6.33 13.32
CA VAL A 93 -3.14 -7.31 14.41
C VAL A 93 -3.45 -8.72 13.92
N ALA A 94 -3.23 -9.73 14.78
CA ALA A 94 -3.59 -11.10 14.48
C ALA A 94 -5.07 -11.21 14.07
N GLY A 95 -5.34 -11.95 12.99
CA GLY A 95 -6.67 -12.06 12.38
C GLY A 95 -6.91 -11.09 11.22
N ASP A 96 -6.16 -9.99 11.13
CA ASP A 96 -6.24 -9.08 9.99
C ASP A 96 -5.57 -9.69 8.75
N VAL A 97 -6.03 -9.26 7.57
CA VAL A 97 -5.44 -9.62 6.28
C VAL A 97 -4.80 -8.40 5.64
N ILE A 98 -3.50 -8.46 5.40
CA ILE A 98 -2.78 -7.46 4.61
C ILE A 98 -2.87 -7.83 3.13
N VAL A 99 -3.35 -6.91 2.31
CA VAL A 99 -3.28 -7.02 0.85
C VAL A 99 -2.14 -6.16 0.35
N SER A 100 -1.19 -6.77 -0.35
CA SER A 100 0.02 -6.11 -0.83
C SER A 100 0.36 -6.52 -2.26
N LEU A 101 1.00 -5.63 -3.01
CA LEU A 101 1.68 -5.95 -4.26
C LEU A 101 3.12 -6.36 -3.93
N VAL A 102 3.49 -7.59 -4.32
CA VAL A 102 4.80 -8.19 -4.00
C VAL A 102 5.45 -8.71 -5.27
N ASN A 103 6.77 -8.56 -5.40
CA ASN A 103 7.54 -9.21 -6.45
C ASN A 103 8.01 -10.60 -5.93
N PRO A 104 7.52 -11.72 -6.48
CA PRO A 104 7.92 -13.06 -6.03
C PRO A 104 9.42 -13.30 -6.13
N ASP A 105 10.07 -12.79 -7.18
CA ASP A 105 11.49 -13.04 -7.44
C ASP A 105 12.38 -12.37 -6.38
N GLU A 106 11.97 -11.19 -5.89
CA GLU A 106 12.67 -10.47 -4.83
C GLU A 106 12.53 -11.13 -3.44
N LEU A 107 11.56 -12.04 -3.26
CA LEU A 107 11.38 -12.74 -1.98
C LEU A 107 12.38 -13.90 -1.81
N PHE A 108 12.88 -14.47 -2.90
CA PHE A 108 13.81 -15.61 -2.88
C PHE A 108 15.28 -15.20 -3.00
N MET A 109 15.56 -13.92 -3.22
CA MET A 109 16.93 -13.37 -3.36
C MET A 109 17.51 -12.79 -2.06
N GLY A 110 16.90 -13.08 -0.90
CA GLY A 110 17.29 -12.56 0.42
C GLY A 110 17.83 -13.62 1.36
#